data_AF-A0A9D9AL15-F1
#
_entry.id   AF-A0A9D9AL15-F1
#
_cell.length_a   1.000
_cell.length_b   1.000
_cell.length_c   1.000
_cell.angle_alpha   90.00
_cell.angle_beta   90.00
_cell.angle_gamma   90.00
#
_symmetry.space_group_name_H-M   'P 1'
#
loop_
_entity.id
_entity.type
_entity.pdbx_description
1 polymer ?
#
loop_
_entity_poly.entity_id
_entity_poly.type
_entity_poly.pdbx_seq_one_letter_code
_entity_poly.pdbx_strand_id
1 'polypeptide(L)'
;MLRNLMIISVSAMVVSACTYSSYGPEEHRSVESAGLVSSRNVDVTGDAEFAGMIVRADGEIDGDLDVAGATVRSNADVGGDLSAAGARLRFTGTVAGDAEIAAATAHVDARIEGHTEIAAARLRLDGEMRGPVEIAAARANIRGRYLESFEFQGEGRNKSGDLTLAGEFLGGGAICATAIEITASARFEGSFVFASDTRPEGMPTSAEFIDLDGRECDRFVHDSFRNHG
;
A
#
# COMPACT_ATOMS: atom_id res chain seq x y z
N MET A 1 -65.68 23.43 -25.97
CA MET A 1 -64.62 23.26 -27.00
C MET A 1 -63.34 23.89 -26.47
N LEU A 2 -62.20 23.21 -26.68
CA LEU A 2 -60.80 23.58 -26.32
C LEU A 2 -60.46 23.52 -24.81
N ARG A 3 -59.32 23.01 -24.32
CA ARG A 3 -58.07 22.52 -24.95
C ARG A 3 -57.22 21.78 -23.88
N ASN A 4 -56.51 20.72 -24.28
CA ASN A 4 -55.44 20.03 -23.52
C ASN A 4 -54.39 21.01 -22.95
N LEU A 5 -53.79 20.68 -21.81
CA LEU A 5 -52.34 20.81 -21.65
C LEU A 5 -51.80 19.84 -20.57
N MET A 6 -51.05 18.83 -21.03
CA MET A 6 -50.07 18.10 -20.23
C MET A 6 -48.98 19.08 -19.77
N ILE A 7 -48.50 18.94 -18.53
CA ILE A 7 -47.17 19.45 -18.14
C ILE A 7 -46.34 18.23 -17.74
N ILE A 8 -45.35 17.97 -18.57
CA ILE A 8 -44.35 16.91 -18.49
C ILE A 8 -43.37 17.25 -17.36
N SER A 9 -43.03 16.20 -16.60
CA SER A 9 -42.01 16.15 -15.57
C SER A 9 -40.64 16.65 -16.07
N VAL A 10 -40.06 17.63 -15.39
CA VAL A 10 -38.63 17.93 -15.52
C VAL A 10 -37.89 17.11 -14.47
N SER A 11 -37.43 15.92 -14.86
CA SER A 11 -36.42 15.19 -14.11
C SER A 11 -35.09 15.90 -14.29
N ALA A 12 -34.60 16.57 -13.26
CA ALA A 12 -33.25 17.12 -13.23
C ALA A 12 -32.25 15.95 -13.17
N MET A 13 -31.68 15.58 -14.31
CA MET A 13 -30.48 14.75 -14.35
C MET A 13 -29.32 15.61 -13.86
N VAL A 14 -28.87 15.37 -12.62
CA VAL A 14 -27.52 15.77 -12.19
C VAL A 14 -26.58 14.88 -12.99
N VAL A 15 -26.04 15.39 -14.10
CA VAL A 15 -24.97 14.72 -14.82
C VAL A 15 -23.76 14.78 -13.90
N SER A 16 -23.36 13.62 -13.35
CA SER A 16 -22.11 13.44 -12.64
C SER A 16 -20.98 13.90 -13.57
N ALA A 17 -20.44 15.08 -13.30
CA ALA A 17 -19.33 15.62 -14.05
C ALA A 17 -18.11 14.74 -13.77
N CYS A 18 -17.63 14.02 -14.78
CA CYS A 18 -16.25 13.59 -14.79
C CYS A 18 -15.43 14.88 -14.89
N THR A 19 -14.84 15.32 -13.79
CA THR A 19 -13.96 16.48 -13.79
C THR A 19 -12.56 15.99 -14.11
N TYR A 20 -12.04 16.43 -15.24
CA TYR A 20 -10.63 16.31 -15.57
C TYR A 20 -10.10 17.72 -15.79
N SER A 21 -9.05 18.07 -15.07
CA SER A 21 -8.40 19.36 -15.17
C SER A 21 -6.90 19.14 -15.31
N SER A 22 -6.26 19.98 -16.11
CA SER A 22 -4.81 20.12 -16.14
C SER A 22 -4.48 21.57 -15.83
N TYR A 23 -3.52 21.80 -14.95
CA TYR A 23 -3.17 23.14 -14.47
C TYR A 23 -1.64 23.28 -14.33
N GLY A 24 -1.16 24.52 -14.28
CA GLY A 24 0.27 24.82 -14.17
C GLY A 24 0.98 25.04 -15.52
N PRO A 25 2.23 25.56 -15.48
CA PRO A 25 3.06 25.75 -16.65
C PRO A 25 3.47 24.40 -17.27
N GLU A 26 3.88 24.36 -18.54
CA GLU A 26 4.22 23.09 -19.22
C GLU A 26 5.32 22.30 -18.50
N GLU A 27 6.25 22.99 -17.84
CA GLU A 27 7.38 22.39 -17.13
C GLU A 27 6.97 21.72 -15.81
N HIS A 28 5.83 22.09 -15.22
CA HIS A 28 5.31 21.53 -13.95
C HIS A 28 3.79 21.39 -14.06
N ARG A 29 3.33 20.68 -15.09
CA ARG A 29 1.90 20.57 -15.37
C ARG A 29 1.31 19.44 -14.53
N SER A 30 0.40 19.77 -13.63
CA SER A 30 -0.31 18.79 -12.81
C SER A 30 -1.67 18.44 -13.43
N VAL A 31 -2.20 17.27 -13.07
CA VAL A 31 -3.55 16.85 -13.45
C VAL A 31 -4.38 16.43 -12.25
N GLU A 32 -5.68 16.71 -12.35
CA GLU A 32 -6.67 16.24 -11.40
C GLU A 32 -7.78 15.54 -12.19
N SER A 33 -8.19 14.35 -11.72
CA SER A 33 -9.28 13.59 -12.32
C SER A 33 -10.18 13.00 -11.25
N ALA A 34 -11.39 13.54 -11.13
CA ALA A 34 -12.40 13.08 -10.17
C ALA A 34 -13.69 12.66 -10.86
N GLY A 35 -14.31 11.58 -10.37
CA GLY A 35 -15.61 11.13 -10.87
C GLY A 35 -15.97 9.71 -10.46
N LEU A 36 -17.07 9.19 -10.98
CA LEU A 36 -17.44 7.79 -10.73
C LEU A 36 -16.36 6.83 -11.26
N VAL A 37 -15.83 7.14 -12.45
CA VAL A 37 -14.73 6.42 -13.09
C VAL A 37 -13.67 7.45 -13.48
N SER A 38 -12.51 7.37 -12.86
CA SER A 38 -11.35 8.21 -13.16
C SER A 38 -10.26 7.32 -13.73
N SER A 39 -10.20 7.17 -15.06
CA SER A 39 -9.34 6.20 -15.72
C SER A 39 -8.58 6.84 -16.86
N ARG A 40 -7.27 7.07 -16.71
CA ARG A 40 -6.40 7.68 -17.73
C ARG A 40 -4.99 7.11 -17.73
N ASN A 41 -4.38 7.17 -18.91
CA ASN A 41 -2.92 7.19 -19.05
C ASN A 41 -2.49 8.67 -19.01
N VAL A 42 -1.53 8.99 -18.18
CA VAL A 42 -1.14 10.35 -17.79
C VAL A 42 0.37 10.44 -17.90
N ASP A 43 0.83 11.32 -18.77
CA ASP A 43 2.25 11.66 -18.88
C ASP A 43 2.36 13.16 -18.53
N VAL A 44 2.85 13.45 -17.31
CA VAL A 44 2.83 14.78 -16.71
C VAL A 44 4.13 15.09 -15.99
N THR A 45 4.55 16.35 -16.04
CA THR A 45 5.80 16.80 -15.41
C THR A 45 5.61 17.33 -13.99
N GLY A 46 4.36 17.42 -13.53
CA GLY A 46 4.02 17.71 -12.15
C GLY A 46 3.23 16.56 -11.54
N ASP A 47 2.33 16.90 -10.62
CA ASP A 47 1.61 15.92 -9.81
C ASP A 47 0.34 15.39 -10.50
N ALA A 48 -0.14 14.25 -10.04
CA ALA A 48 -1.35 13.60 -10.53
C ALA A 48 -2.27 13.19 -9.38
N GLU A 49 -3.48 13.74 -9.36
CA GLU A 49 -4.50 13.43 -8.36
C GLU A 49 -5.71 12.72 -9.00
N PHE A 50 -6.05 11.52 -8.53
CA PHE A 50 -7.17 10.73 -9.04
C PHE A 50 -8.10 10.24 -7.94
N ALA A 51 -9.37 10.66 -7.99
CA ALA A 51 -10.38 10.23 -7.04
C ALA A 51 -11.62 9.62 -7.72
N GLY A 52 -12.16 8.54 -7.16
CA GLY A 52 -13.42 7.99 -7.69
C GLY A 52 -13.86 6.64 -7.12
N MET A 53 -14.95 6.08 -7.66
CA MET A 53 -15.32 4.71 -7.32
C MET A 53 -14.38 3.69 -7.97
N ILE A 54 -14.03 3.94 -9.23
CA ILE A 54 -13.03 3.17 -9.98
C ILE A 54 -11.95 4.13 -10.46
N VAL A 55 -10.71 3.90 -10.03
CA VAL A 55 -9.55 4.70 -10.38
C VAL A 55 -8.54 3.86 -11.16
N ARG A 56 -8.08 4.40 -12.29
CA ARG A 56 -6.92 3.94 -13.04
C ARG A 56 -6.07 5.13 -13.45
N ALA A 57 -4.84 5.17 -12.97
CA ALA A 57 -3.85 6.18 -13.29
C ALA A 57 -2.57 5.45 -13.68
N ASP A 58 -2.23 5.42 -14.97
CA ASP A 58 -0.99 4.84 -15.47
C ASP A 58 -0.21 5.89 -16.26
N GLY A 59 1.03 5.61 -16.63
CA GLY A 59 1.90 6.52 -17.38
C GLY A 59 3.06 7.04 -16.53
N GLU A 60 3.72 8.08 -17.01
CA GLU A 60 4.88 8.71 -16.35
C GLU A 60 4.46 10.00 -15.62
N ILE A 61 4.73 10.07 -14.32
CA ILE A 61 4.36 11.21 -13.47
C ILE A 61 5.65 11.67 -12.80
N ASP A 62 6.22 12.80 -13.25
CA ASP A 62 7.51 13.27 -12.72
C ASP A 62 7.41 13.71 -11.24
N GLY A 63 6.22 14.15 -10.82
CA GLY A 63 5.91 14.56 -9.44
C GLY A 63 5.24 13.45 -8.62
N ASP A 64 4.32 13.87 -7.75
CA ASP A 64 3.63 12.99 -6.81
C ASP A 64 2.37 12.37 -7.43
N LEU A 65 1.97 11.20 -6.92
CA LEU A 65 0.73 10.52 -7.31
C LEU A 65 -0.16 10.27 -6.09
N ASP A 66 -1.32 10.94 -6.07
CA ASP A 66 -2.39 10.72 -5.11
C ASP A 66 -3.56 9.98 -5.76
N VAL A 67 -3.87 8.78 -5.29
CA VAL A 67 -4.99 7.97 -5.81
C VAL A 67 -5.91 7.46 -4.71
N ALA A 68 -7.21 7.76 -4.83
CA ALA A 68 -8.20 7.34 -3.85
C ALA A 68 -9.47 6.77 -4.49
N GLY A 69 -9.85 5.54 -4.12
CA GLY A 69 -11.12 5.01 -4.59
C GLY A 69 -11.57 3.66 -4.05
N ALA A 70 -12.80 3.25 -4.37
CA ALA A 70 -13.26 1.92 -3.96
C ALA A 70 -12.46 0.80 -4.65
N THR A 71 -12.05 1.00 -5.90
CA THR A 71 -11.10 0.15 -6.61
C THR A 71 -10.05 1.00 -7.30
N VAL A 72 -8.79 0.81 -6.94
CA VAL A 72 -7.63 1.51 -7.50
C VAL A 72 -6.76 0.51 -8.25
N ARG A 73 -6.35 0.87 -9.47
CA ARG A 73 -5.35 0.13 -10.26
C ARG A 73 -4.37 1.11 -10.90
N SER A 74 -3.09 1.01 -10.61
CA SER A 74 -2.07 1.84 -11.24
C SER A 74 -0.84 1.00 -11.57
N ASN A 75 -0.20 1.33 -12.69
CA ASN A 75 1.12 0.86 -13.07
C ASN A 75 2.02 2.03 -13.47
N ALA A 76 1.82 3.19 -12.83
CA ALA A 76 2.53 4.41 -13.14
C ALA A 76 3.98 4.38 -12.66
N ASP A 77 4.85 5.07 -13.40
CA ASP A 77 6.21 5.39 -12.96
C ASP A 77 6.14 6.78 -12.29
N VAL A 78 6.29 6.80 -10.97
CA VAL A 78 6.15 7.99 -10.12
C VAL A 78 7.53 8.51 -9.74
N GLY A 79 7.83 9.76 -10.12
CA GLY A 79 9.10 10.44 -9.87
C GLY A 79 9.24 11.00 -8.45
N GLY A 80 8.11 11.34 -7.82
CA GLY A 80 8.02 11.73 -6.42
C GLY A 80 7.41 10.64 -5.53
N ASP A 81 6.50 11.05 -4.66
CA ASP A 81 5.86 10.21 -3.65
C ASP A 81 4.53 9.60 -4.14
N LEU A 82 4.16 8.45 -3.58
CA LEU A 82 2.88 7.78 -3.84
C LEU A 82 2.00 7.80 -2.58
N SER A 83 0.80 8.38 -2.68
CA SER A 83 -0.27 8.16 -1.71
C SER A 83 -1.42 7.39 -2.36
N ALA A 84 -1.76 6.22 -1.83
CA ALA A 84 -2.75 5.35 -2.45
C ALA A 84 -3.73 4.71 -1.45
N ALA A 85 -5.01 5.04 -1.59
CA ALA A 85 -6.06 4.56 -0.70
C ALA A 85 -7.20 3.84 -1.44
N GLY A 86 -7.64 2.67 -0.93
CA GLY A 86 -8.86 2.06 -1.46
C GLY A 86 -9.33 0.75 -0.86
N ALA A 87 -10.57 0.34 -1.17
CA ALA A 87 -11.06 -0.95 -0.67
C ALA A 87 -10.36 -2.14 -1.37
N ARG A 88 -10.06 -2.00 -2.66
CA ARG A 88 -9.20 -2.92 -3.42
C ARG A 88 -8.16 -2.10 -4.19
N LEU A 89 -6.89 -2.34 -3.90
CA LEU A 89 -5.79 -1.59 -4.48
C LEU A 89 -4.83 -2.55 -5.18
N ARG A 90 -4.44 -2.22 -6.41
CA ARG A 90 -3.34 -2.86 -7.14
C ARG A 90 -2.37 -1.81 -7.66
N PHE A 91 -1.13 -1.84 -7.22
CA PHE A 91 -0.06 -0.98 -7.72
C PHE A 91 1.10 -1.84 -8.23
N THR A 92 1.53 -1.63 -9.49
CA THR A 92 2.64 -2.40 -10.09
C THR A 92 3.63 -1.57 -10.89
N GLY A 93 3.86 -0.33 -10.45
CA GLY A 93 4.78 0.60 -11.09
C GLY A 93 6.08 0.79 -10.31
N THR A 94 6.73 1.93 -10.50
CA THR A 94 7.88 2.36 -9.70
C THR A 94 7.58 3.65 -8.96
N VAL A 95 8.23 3.84 -7.81
CA VAL A 95 8.16 5.07 -7.01
C VAL A 95 9.57 5.49 -6.62
N ALA A 96 9.98 6.69 -7.03
CA ALA A 96 11.31 7.23 -6.73
C ALA A 96 11.42 7.87 -5.33
N GLY A 97 10.29 8.29 -4.76
CA GLY A 97 10.19 8.76 -3.38
C GLY A 97 9.59 7.73 -2.44
N ASP A 98 8.82 8.22 -1.47
CA ASP A 98 8.15 7.43 -0.43
C ASP A 98 6.78 6.93 -0.91
N ALA A 99 6.27 5.88 -0.28
CA ALA A 99 4.97 5.29 -0.62
C ALA A 99 4.11 5.01 0.62
N GLU A 100 2.94 5.63 0.69
CA GLU A 100 1.91 5.39 1.70
C GLU A 100 0.70 4.69 1.06
N ILE A 101 0.37 3.48 1.55
CA ILE A 101 -0.68 2.64 0.96
C ILE A 101 -1.67 2.16 2.03
N ALA A 102 -2.93 2.56 1.91
CA ALA A 102 -4.00 2.14 2.82
C ALA A 102 -5.12 1.38 2.09
N ALA A 103 -5.32 0.10 2.39
CA ALA A 103 -6.38 -0.67 1.73
C ALA A 103 -7.00 -1.84 2.50
N ALA A 104 -8.28 -2.11 2.29
CA ALA A 104 -8.87 -3.36 2.81
C ALA A 104 -8.27 -4.61 2.14
N THR A 105 -7.84 -4.50 0.89
CA THR A 105 -7.04 -5.52 0.19
C THR A 105 -6.07 -4.84 -0.76
N ALA A 106 -4.78 -5.00 -0.49
CA ALA A 106 -3.69 -4.45 -1.30
C ALA A 106 -2.93 -5.57 -2.03
N HIS A 107 -2.60 -5.31 -3.29
CA HIS A 107 -1.61 -6.05 -4.05
C HIS A 107 -0.60 -5.07 -4.63
N VAL A 108 0.62 -5.11 -4.11
CA VAL A 108 1.72 -4.23 -4.49
C VAL A 108 2.83 -5.12 -5.04
N ASP A 109 3.27 -4.84 -6.25
CA ASP A 109 4.38 -5.54 -6.94
C ASP A 109 5.20 -4.47 -7.67
N ALA A 110 6.10 -3.83 -6.93
CA ALA A 110 6.67 -2.54 -7.31
C ALA A 110 8.15 -2.42 -6.93
N ARG A 111 8.84 -1.45 -7.54
CA ARG A 111 10.12 -0.94 -7.03
C ARG A 111 9.88 0.39 -6.34
N ILE A 112 10.27 0.50 -5.08
CA ILE A 112 10.12 1.73 -4.28
C ILE A 112 11.49 2.08 -3.72
N GLU A 113 11.97 3.29 -4.04
CA GLU A 113 13.29 3.75 -3.63
C GLU A 113 13.29 4.28 -2.17
N GLY A 114 12.23 4.97 -1.77
CA GLY A 114 12.06 5.56 -0.44
C GLY A 114 11.41 4.66 0.60
N HIS A 115 10.95 5.28 1.68
CA HIS A 115 10.20 4.63 2.76
C HIS A 115 8.86 4.10 2.26
N THR A 116 8.45 2.94 2.76
CA THR A 116 7.17 2.31 2.38
C THR A 116 6.34 2.03 3.63
N GLU A 117 5.19 2.70 3.74
CA GLU A 117 4.18 2.44 4.77
C GLU A 117 2.94 1.77 4.16
N ILE A 118 2.53 0.62 4.70
CA ILE A 118 1.34 -0.10 4.22
C ILE A 118 0.43 -0.51 5.36
N ALA A 119 -0.80 -0.01 5.36
CA ALA A 119 -1.88 -0.44 6.23
C ALA A 119 -2.93 -1.25 5.43
N ALA A 120 -3.04 -2.56 5.69
CA ALA A 120 -4.02 -3.39 4.99
C ALA A 120 -4.59 -4.59 5.74
N ALA A 121 -5.90 -4.82 5.62
CA ALA A 121 -6.50 -6.04 6.18
C ALA A 121 -6.02 -7.31 5.46
N ARG A 122 -5.70 -7.23 4.16
CA ARG A 122 -5.05 -8.31 3.40
C ARG A 122 -4.01 -7.72 2.46
N LEU A 123 -2.77 -8.17 2.56
CA LEU A 123 -1.65 -7.69 1.75
C LEU A 123 -1.01 -8.82 0.94
N ARG A 124 -0.72 -8.54 -0.33
CA ARG A 124 0.32 -9.22 -1.10
C ARG A 124 1.34 -8.18 -1.51
N LEU A 125 2.57 -8.32 -1.02
CA LEU A 125 3.69 -7.44 -1.33
C LEU A 125 4.75 -8.25 -2.08
N ASP A 126 5.24 -7.72 -3.19
CA ASP A 126 6.34 -8.26 -3.99
C ASP A 126 7.15 -7.10 -4.59
N GLY A 127 8.28 -7.41 -5.21
CA GLY A 127 9.15 -6.43 -5.87
C GLY A 127 10.42 -6.11 -5.09
N GLU A 128 10.87 -4.87 -5.15
CA GLU A 128 12.16 -4.41 -4.58
C GLU A 128 11.95 -3.12 -3.77
N MET A 129 12.06 -3.22 -2.46
CA MET A 129 11.96 -2.08 -1.54
C MET A 129 13.36 -1.70 -1.10
N ARG A 130 13.81 -0.50 -1.49
CA ARG A 130 15.16 -0.02 -1.20
C ARG A 130 15.24 0.82 0.04
N GLY A 131 14.17 1.48 0.45
CA GLY A 131 14.06 2.14 1.74
C GLY A 131 13.46 1.25 2.83
N PRO A 132 13.30 1.80 4.06
CA PRO A 132 12.63 1.14 5.16
C PRO A 132 11.19 0.78 4.85
N VAL A 133 10.70 -0.32 5.41
CA VAL A 133 9.34 -0.82 5.20
C VAL A 133 8.62 -1.01 6.53
N GLU A 134 7.46 -0.39 6.67
CA GLU A 134 6.55 -0.52 7.82
C GLU A 134 5.18 -1.04 7.34
N ILE A 135 4.75 -2.17 7.90
CA ILE A 135 3.50 -2.83 7.47
C ILE A 135 2.62 -3.11 8.68
N ALA A 136 1.38 -2.62 8.65
CA ALA A 136 0.30 -3.03 9.54
C ALA A 136 -0.72 -3.88 8.77
N ALA A 137 -0.80 -5.18 9.06
CA ALA A 137 -1.73 -6.05 8.33
C ALA A 137 -2.29 -7.25 9.10
N ALA A 138 -3.54 -7.62 8.81
CA ALA A 138 -4.16 -8.80 9.41
C ALA A 138 -3.82 -10.11 8.70
N ARG A 139 -3.52 -10.06 7.41
CA ARG A 139 -2.96 -11.20 6.69
C ARG A 139 -2.04 -10.69 5.60
N ALA A 140 -0.84 -11.20 5.55
CA ALA A 140 0.15 -10.77 4.58
C ALA A 140 0.89 -11.95 3.94
N ASN A 141 1.15 -11.81 2.65
CA ASN A 141 2.08 -12.65 1.92
C ASN A 141 3.12 -11.74 1.28
N ILE A 142 4.37 -11.87 1.75
CA ILE A 142 5.48 -10.98 1.46
C ILE A 142 6.51 -11.76 0.65
N ARG A 143 6.90 -11.20 -0.49
CA ARG A 143 7.88 -11.69 -1.46
C ARG A 143 8.81 -10.57 -1.89
N GLY A 144 9.86 -10.89 -2.62
CA GLY A 144 10.73 -9.88 -3.23
C GLY A 144 12.00 -9.63 -2.42
N ARG A 145 12.50 -8.41 -2.46
CA ARG A 145 13.79 -8.02 -1.88
C ARG A 145 13.67 -6.73 -1.09
N TYR A 146 14.12 -6.75 0.15
CA TYR A 146 14.02 -5.67 1.14
C TYR A 146 15.41 -5.32 1.63
N LEU A 147 15.90 -4.12 1.28
CA LEU A 147 17.30 -3.75 1.48
C LEU A 147 17.56 -3.19 2.88
N GLU A 148 16.63 -2.40 3.39
CA GLU A 148 16.73 -1.72 4.69
C GLU A 148 15.85 -2.41 5.75
N SER A 149 15.52 -1.71 6.83
CA SER A 149 14.70 -2.25 7.92
C SER A 149 13.33 -2.70 7.43
N PHE A 150 12.90 -3.88 7.89
CA PHE A 150 11.61 -4.46 7.59
C PHE A 150 10.83 -4.67 8.88
N GLU A 151 9.77 -3.89 9.05
CA GLU A 151 8.88 -3.93 10.20
C GLU A 151 7.49 -4.42 9.79
N PHE A 152 7.04 -5.46 10.48
CA PHE A 152 5.70 -6.01 10.29
C PHE A 152 4.97 -6.10 11.62
N GLN A 153 3.85 -5.41 11.70
CA GLN A 153 2.90 -5.47 12.79
C GLN A 153 1.61 -6.17 12.34
N GLY A 154 1.38 -7.35 12.89
CA GLY A 154 0.16 -8.09 12.71
C GLY A 154 -1.02 -7.44 13.44
N GLU A 155 -2.06 -7.05 12.70
CA GLU A 155 -3.28 -6.46 13.26
C GLU A 155 -4.47 -7.43 13.24
N GLY A 156 -5.28 -7.49 14.29
CA GLY A 156 -6.54 -8.23 14.20
C GLY A 156 -7.35 -8.21 15.48
N ARG A 157 -8.68 -8.20 15.34
CA ARG A 157 -9.63 -8.04 16.46
C ARG A 157 -9.61 -9.18 17.50
N ASN A 158 -8.81 -10.23 17.30
CA ASN A 158 -8.74 -11.40 18.18
C ASN A 158 -7.44 -12.22 18.06
N LYS A 159 -6.55 -11.93 17.09
CA LYS A 159 -5.24 -12.54 16.83
C LYS A 159 -4.41 -11.60 15.96
N SER A 160 -3.12 -11.48 16.23
CA SER A 160 -2.11 -10.65 15.56
C SER A 160 -1.75 -11.10 14.13
N GLY A 161 -2.73 -11.53 13.33
CA GLY A 161 -2.56 -11.79 11.89
C GLY A 161 -1.71 -13.00 11.47
N ASP A 162 -1.93 -13.44 10.23
CA ASP A 162 -1.17 -14.52 9.57
C ASP A 162 -0.16 -13.93 8.58
N LEU A 163 1.11 -14.30 8.68
CA LEU A 163 2.18 -13.81 7.82
C LEU A 163 2.91 -14.95 7.12
N THR A 164 3.07 -14.86 5.80
CA THR A 164 3.99 -15.71 5.03
C THR A 164 5.13 -14.89 4.46
N LEU A 165 6.37 -15.31 4.71
CA LEU A 165 7.60 -14.65 4.26
C LEU A 165 8.33 -15.49 3.21
N ALA A 166 8.66 -14.86 2.09
CA ALA A 166 9.50 -15.39 1.03
C ALA A 166 10.36 -14.23 0.49
N GLY A 167 11.52 -14.53 -0.10
CA GLY A 167 12.41 -13.50 -0.64
C GLY A 167 13.60 -13.16 0.26
N GLU A 168 14.20 -12.00 0.02
CA GLU A 168 15.46 -11.57 0.62
C GLU A 168 15.24 -10.37 1.55
N PHE A 169 15.63 -10.49 2.82
CA PHE A 169 15.47 -9.47 3.85
C PHE A 169 16.86 -9.10 4.42
N LEU A 170 17.39 -7.96 4.02
CA LEU A 170 18.81 -7.63 4.20
C LEU A 170 19.07 -6.73 5.42
N GLY A 171 18.23 -5.71 5.67
CA GLY A 171 18.50 -4.67 6.68
C GLY A 171 18.17 -5.03 8.12
N GLY A 172 17.50 -6.16 8.38
CA GLY A 172 17.01 -6.51 9.72
C GLY A 172 15.61 -5.96 10.00
N GLY A 173 15.17 -6.02 11.25
CA GLY A 173 13.90 -5.44 11.70
C GLY A 173 13.11 -6.33 12.65
N ALA A 174 11.85 -5.95 12.88
CA ALA A 174 10.97 -6.66 13.82
C ALA A 174 9.73 -7.18 13.10
N ILE A 175 9.40 -8.44 13.35
CA ILE A 175 8.25 -9.10 12.76
C ILE A 175 7.40 -9.64 13.90
N CYS A 176 6.20 -9.08 14.06
CA CYS A 176 5.24 -9.53 15.04
C CYS A 176 3.98 -10.02 14.33
N ALA A 177 3.63 -11.30 14.49
CA ALA A 177 2.37 -11.84 14.03
C ALA A 177 1.94 -13.04 14.88
N THR A 178 0.66 -13.42 14.87
CA THR A 178 0.24 -14.63 15.62
C THR A 178 0.84 -15.89 15.01
N ALA A 179 0.84 -15.99 13.69
CA ALA A 179 1.42 -17.10 12.96
C ALA A 179 2.35 -16.56 11.86
N ILE A 180 3.60 -17.00 11.89
CA ILE A 180 4.60 -16.65 10.89
C ILE A 180 5.06 -17.92 10.19
N GLU A 181 4.91 -17.98 8.88
CA GLU A 181 5.41 -19.04 8.02
C GLU A 181 6.59 -18.50 7.20
N ILE A 182 7.77 -19.05 7.44
CA ILE A 182 8.98 -18.73 6.66
C ILE A 182 9.16 -19.81 5.60
N THR A 183 9.11 -19.41 4.33
CA THR A 183 9.29 -20.35 3.22
C THR A 183 10.76 -20.73 3.02
N ALA A 184 11.01 -21.85 2.33
CA ALA A 184 12.38 -22.29 1.99
C ALA A 184 13.15 -21.31 1.10
N SER A 185 12.46 -20.40 0.41
CA SER A 185 13.06 -19.32 -0.40
C SER A 185 13.43 -18.09 0.41
N ALA A 186 12.99 -17.98 1.66
CA ALA A 186 13.30 -16.82 2.49
C ALA A 186 14.78 -16.81 2.89
N ARG A 187 15.41 -15.64 2.82
CA ARG A 187 16.79 -15.38 3.21
C ARG A 187 16.80 -14.12 4.07
N PHE A 188 17.51 -14.17 5.19
CA PHE A 188 17.64 -13.06 6.11
C PHE A 188 19.13 -12.86 6.40
N GLU A 189 19.61 -11.62 6.29
CA GLU A 189 21.00 -11.28 6.59
C GLU A 189 21.13 -10.42 7.86
N GLY A 190 20.31 -9.37 7.99
CA GLY A 190 20.31 -8.47 9.14
C GLY A 190 19.85 -9.11 10.45
N SER A 191 19.88 -8.31 11.52
CA SER A 191 19.38 -8.72 12.84
C SER A 191 17.86 -8.65 12.86
N PHE A 192 17.21 -9.77 13.16
CA PHE A 192 15.75 -9.87 13.21
C PHE A 192 15.25 -10.28 14.58
N VAL A 193 14.13 -9.68 14.98
CA VAL A 193 13.31 -10.13 16.12
C VAL A 193 12.00 -10.68 15.58
N PHE A 194 11.68 -11.93 15.93
CA PHE A 194 10.39 -12.55 15.58
C PHE A 194 9.56 -12.72 16.84
N ALA A 195 8.37 -12.13 16.86
CA ALA A 195 7.40 -12.30 17.93
C ALA A 195 6.14 -13.03 17.41
N SER A 196 5.85 -14.19 17.99
CA SER A 196 4.65 -14.99 17.64
C SER A 196 4.27 -15.96 18.76
N ASP A 197 3.05 -16.53 18.70
CA ASP A 197 2.58 -17.53 19.69
C ASP A 197 3.33 -18.88 19.56
N THR A 198 3.92 -19.13 18.39
CA THR A 198 4.67 -20.35 18.10
C THR A 198 5.93 -20.01 17.35
N ARG A 199 7.08 -20.52 17.82
CA ARG A 199 8.37 -20.28 17.16
C ARG A 199 8.32 -20.68 15.68
N PRO A 200 8.58 -19.76 14.73
CA PRO A 200 8.56 -20.08 13.31
C PRO A 200 9.68 -21.05 12.94
N GLU A 201 9.33 -22.08 12.16
CA GLU A 201 10.33 -22.93 11.53
C GLU A 201 11.10 -22.12 10.47
N GLY A 202 12.41 -22.40 10.31
CA GLY A 202 13.23 -21.71 9.31
C GLY A 202 13.73 -20.32 9.73
N MET A 203 13.55 -19.92 10.98
CA MET A 203 14.18 -18.71 11.53
C MET A 203 15.71 -18.72 11.35
N PRO A 204 16.33 -17.56 11.06
CA PRO A 204 17.78 -17.40 11.10
C PRO A 204 18.31 -17.71 12.51
N THR A 205 19.49 -18.31 12.60
CA THR A 205 20.11 -18.64 13.90
C THR A 205 20.52 -17.41 14.70
N SER A 206 20.76 -16.28 14.03
CA SER A 206 21.06 -14.99 14.63
C SER A 206 19.81 -14.24 15.11
N ALA A 207 18.62 -14.70 14.73
CA ALA A 207 17.39 -13.99 15.04
C ALA A 207 16.92 -14.28 16.48
N GLU A 208 16.45 -13.23 17.15
CA GLU A 208 15.79 -13.34 18.45
C GLU A 208 14.35 -13.82 18.28
N PHE A 209 13.91 -14.69 19.18
CA PHE A 209 12.52 -15.13 19.24
C PHE A 209 11.87 -14.70 20.54
N ILE A 210 10.69 -14.10 20.45
CA ILE A 210 9.86 -13.70 21.57
C ILE A 210 8.51 -14.41 21.49
N ASP A 211 8.14 -15.09 22.56
CA ASP A 211 6.81 -15.68 22.70
C ASP A 211 5.78 -14.59 23.05
N LEU A 212 4.73 -14.49 22.26
CA LEU A 212 3.66 -13.53 22.52
C LEU A 212 2.82 -13.93 23.73
N ASP A 213 2.69 -15.22 24.06
CA ASP A 213 1.80 -15.73 25.12
C ASP A 213 0.38 -15.14 24.98
N GLY A 214 -0.12 -15.03 23.74
CA GLY A 214 -1.44 -14.47 23.43
C GLY A 214 -1.56 -12.94 23.51
N ARG A 215 -0.45 -12.20 23.66
CA ARG A 215 -0.44 -10.73 23.63
C ARG A 215 -0.56 -10.19 22.19
N GLU A 216 -1.16 -9.01 22.06
CA GLU A 216 -1.28 -8.27 20.80
C GLU A 216 0.04 -7.59 20.41
N CYS A 217 0.27 -7.43 19.10
CA CYS A 217 1.48 -6.79 18.58
C CYS A 217 1.54 -5.27 18.80
N ASP A 218 0.41 -4.63 19.10
CA ASP A 218 0.31 -3.18 19.37
C ASP A 218 1.19 -2.71 20.55
N ARG A 219 1.46 -3.61 21.50
CA ARG A 219 2.34 -3.37 22.65
C ARG A 219 3.80 -3.74 22.40
N PHE A 220 4.11 -4.42 21.30
CA PHE A 220 5.42 -5.02 21.07
C PHE A 220 6.41 -4.05 20.38
N VAL A 221 5.91 -3.26 19.43
CA VAL A 221 6.72 -2.30 18.65
C VAL A 221 7.14 -1.09 19.48
N HIS A 222 6.42 -0.74 20.55
CA HIS A 222 6.79 0.43 21.36
C HIS A 222 7.95 0.17 22.36
N ASP A 223 8.10 -1.06 22.84
CA ASP A 223 9.06 -1.39 23.93
C ASP A 223 10.37 -2.02 23.44
N SER A 224 10.37 -2.75 22.32
CA SER A 224 11.57 -3.48 21.84
C SER A 224 12.60 -2.56 21.18
N PHE A 225 12.14 -1.47 20.56
CA PHE A 225 12.97 -0.56 19.75
C PHE A 225 13.73 0.49 20.59
N ARG A 226 13.34 0.74 21.85
CA ARG A 226 14.07 1.67 22.73
C ARG A 226 15.37 1.11 23.29
N ASN A 227 15.57 -0.20 23.25
CA ASN A 227 16.73 -0.87 23.86
C ASN A 227 17.78 -1.35 22.84
N HIS A 228 17.55 -1.20 21.54
CA HIS A 228 18.43 -1.73 20.48
C HIS A 228 18.83 -0.71 19.40
N GLY A 229 18.59 0.59 19.65
CA GLY A 229 19.10 1.72 18.85
C GLY A 229 20.34 2.37 19.46
#